data_AF-A0A957U6C3-F1
#
_entry.id   AF-A0A957U6C3-F1
#
_cell.length_a   1.000
_cell.length_b   1.000
_cell.length_c   1.000
_cell.angle_alpha   90.00
_cell.angle_beta   90.00
_cell.angle_gamma   90.00
#
_symmetry.space_group_name_H-M   'P 1'
#
loop_
_entity.id
_entity.type
_entity.pdbx_description
1 polymer ?
#
loop_
_entity_poly.entity_id
_entity_poly.type
_entity_poly.pdbx_seq_one_letter_code
_entity_poly.pdbx_strand_id
1 'polypeptide(L)'
;TQCIMRITNPIDQTRIAESVESVGRDLLRELPSLSKGQVIVSGASVNTPVMLKVRRRITQHGGQDLDAPAEWMRWFEQGGPAEEARAEAMPVEKKINYEDDGDVLWA
;
A
#
# COMPACT_ATOMS: atom_id res chain seq x y z
N THR A 1 15.44 -4.97 -22.47
CA THR A 1 14.00 -4.99 -22.81
C THR A 1 13.22 -4.45 -21.66
N GLN A 2 12.20 -3.66 -21.94
CA GLN A 2 11.39 -3.00 -20.92
C GLN A 2 9.94 -3.40 -21.13
N CYS A 3 9.24 -3.66 -20.01
CA CYS A 3 7.84 -4.05 -19.99
C CYS A 3 7.13 -3.12 -18.99
N ILE A 4 6.45 -2.10 -19.49
CA ILE A 4 5.87 -1.04 -18.68
C ILE A 4 4.37 -1.28 -18.58
N MET A 5 3.88 -1.46 -17.35
CA MET A 5 2.45 -1.61 -17.06
C MET A 5 1.86 -0.29 -16.59
N ARG A 6 0.57 -0.29 -16.20
CA ARG A 6 -0.13 0.90 -15.75
C ARG A 6 0.61 1.61 -14.61
N ILE A 7 0.92 2.89 -14.81
CA ILE A 7 1.51 3.78 -13.81
C ILE A 7 0.73 5.09 -13.84
N THR A 8 0.17 5.47 -12.70
CA THR A 8 -0.67 6.67 -12.57
C THR A 8 0.07 7.85 -11.96
N ASN A 9 1.14 7.61 -11.21
CA ASN A 9 1.93 8.68 -10.59
C ASN A 9 2.69 9.47 -11.67
N PRO A 10 2.47 10.79 -11.80
CA PRO A 10 3.15 11.61 -12.81
C PRO A 10 4.67 11.67 -12.61
N ILE A 11 5.15 11.59 -11.36
CA ILE A 11 6.60 11.61 -11.09
C ILE A 11 7.27 10.36 -11.69
N ASP A 12 6.63 9.20 -11.52
CA ASP A 12 7.16 7.94 -12.04
C ASP A 12 7.07 7.89 -13.57
N GLN A 13 6.01 8.45 -14.17
CA GLN A 13 5.91 8.58 -15.62
C GLN A 13 7.06 9.41 -16.21
N THR A 14 7.41 10.53 -15.59
CA THR A 14 8.54 11.37 -16.04
C THR A 14 9.87 10.64 -15.89
N ARG A 15 10.12 9.99 -14.75
CA ARG A 15 11.35 9.22 -14.53
C ARG A 15 11.52 8.10 -15.56
N ILE A 16 10.43 7.42 -15.92
CA ILE A 16 10.44 6.41 -16.97
C ILE A 16 10.70 7.08 -18.33
N ALA A 17 10.05 8.19 -18.64
CA ALA A 17 10.27 8.91 -19.89
C ALA A 17 11.73 9.35 -20.09
N GLU A 18 12.43 9.71 -19.02
CA GLU A 18 13.86 10.03 -19.06
C GLU A 18 14.75 8.80 -19.27
N SER A 19 14.34 7.64 -18.74
CA SER A 19 15.11 6.39 -18.81
C SER A 19 14.87 5.60 -20.11
N VAL A 20 13.84 5.95 -20.90
CA VAL A 20 13.45 5.17 -22.09
C VAL A 20 13.72 5.94 -23.37
N GLU A 21 14.80 5.58 -24.05
CA GLU A 21 15.20 6.19 -25.33
C GLU A 21 14.30 5.79 -26.52
N SER A 22 13.71 4.59 -26.48
CA SER A 22 13.02 3.98 -27.63
C SER A 22 11.50 4.18 -27.65
N VAL A 23 10.91 4.69 -26.56
CA VAL A 23 9.45 4.88 -26.44
C VAL A 23 9.14 6.35 -26.59
N GLY A 24 8.27 6.68 -27.55
CA GLY A 24 7.80 8.05 -27.75
C GLY A 24 7.04 8.57 -26.53
N ARG A 25 7.22 9.87 -26.22
CA ARG A 25 6.55 10.56 -25.11
C ARG A 25 5.02 10.44 -25.17
N ASP A 26 4.44 10.40 -26.38
CA ASP A 26 3.01 10.24 -26.55
C ASP A 26 2.51 8.87 -26.09
N LEU A 27 3.29 7.80 -26.30
CA LEU A 27 2.94 6.47 -25.82
C LEU A 27 3.03 6.38 -24.28
N LEU A 28 3.92 7.17 -23.65
CA LEU A 28 4.03 7.24 -22.20
C LEU A 28 2.88 8.02 -21.55
N ARG A 29 2.28 8.98 -22.26
CA ARG A 29 1.06 9.67 -21.79
C ARG A 29 -0.14 8.74 -21.66
N GLU A 30 -0.11 7.60 -22.35
CA GLU A 30 -1.16 6.57 -22.29
C GLU A 30 -1.00 5.60 -21.11
N LEU A 31 0.11 5.66 -20.35
CA LEU A 31 0.36 4.78 -19.20
C LEU A 31 -0.76 4.78 -18.14
N PRO A 32 -1.40 5.91 -17.79
CA PRO A 32 -2.49 5.93 -16.82
C PRO A 32 -3.76 5.21 -17.32
N SER A 33 -3.95 5.18 -18.64
CA SER A 33 -5.12 4.61 -19.33
C SER A 33 -5.03 3.09 -19.50
N LEU A 34 -3.86 2.49 -19.26
CA LEU A 34 -3.67 1.05 -19.38
C LEU A 34 -4.58 0.27 -18.41
N SER A 35 -5.28 -0.71 -18.96
CA SER A 35 -6.08 -1.68 -18.20
C SER A 35 -5.20 -2.74 -17.55
N LYS A 36 -5.74 -3.42 -16.52
CA LYS A 36 -5.05 -4.54 -15.86
C LYS A 36 -4.68 -5.61 -16.88
N GLY A 37 -3.40 -6.01 -16.85
CA GLY A 37 -2.84 -6.97 -17.78
C GLY A 37 -2.50 -6.42 -19.16
N GLN A 38 -2.62 -5.12 -19.42
CA GLN A 38 -1.99 -4.48 -20.58
C GLN A 38 -0.57 -4.03 -20.25
N VAL A 39 0.31 -4.12 -21.24
CA VAL A 39 1.73 -3.75 -21.11
C VAL A 39 2.22 -3.13 -22.41
N ILE A 40 3.13 -2.18 -22.28
CA ILE A 40 3.92 -1.64 -23.38
C ILE A 40 5.30 -2.30 -23.33
N VAL A 41 5.70 -2.94 -24.42
CA VAL A 41 7.00 -3.60 -24.54
C VAL A 41 7.89 -2.81 -25.49
N SER A 42 9.13 -2.54 -25.07
CA SER A 42 10.10 -1.76 -25.83
C SER A 42 11.55 -2.20 -25.60
N GLY A 43 12.47 -1.58 -26.34
CA GLY A 43 13.90 -1.89 -26.33
C GLY A 43 14.25 -3.11 -27.18
N ALA A 44 15.43 -3.69 -26.96
CA ALA A 44 16.06 -4.66 -27.88
C ALA A 44 15.25 -5.91 -28.27
N SER A 45 14.16 -6.25 -27.58
CA SER A 45 13.29 -7.37 -27.98
C SER A 45 12.33 -7.02 -29.12
N VAL A 46 12.09 -5.74 -29.42
CA VAL A 46 11.18 -5.29 -30.47
C VAL A 46 11.73 -4.04 -31.16
N ASN A 47 11.62 -3.98 -32.49
CA ASN A 47 12.07 -2.81 -33.27
C ASN A 47 11.17 -1.59 -33.06
N THR A 48 9.89 -1.82 -32.78
CA THR A 48 8.88 -0.78 -32.55
C THR A 48 8.18 -1.08 -31.24
N PRO A 49 7.98 -0.10 -30.34
CA PRO A 49 7.20 -0.30 -29.13
C PRO A 49 5.81 -0.84 -29.47
N VAL A 50 5.40 -1.90 -28.77
CA VAL A 50 4.09 -2.54 -28.97
C VAL A 50 3.30 -2.56 -27.68
N MET A 51 1.99 -2.34 -27.78
CA MET A 51 1.05 -2.53 -26.69
C MET A 51 0.37 -3.90 -26.84
N LEU A 52 0.39 -4.70 -25.77
CA LEU A 52 -0.18 -6.04 -25.79
C LEU A 52 -0.89 -6.39 -24.48
N LYS A 53 -1.74 -7.41 -24.53
CA LYS A 53 -2.42 -7.97 -23.36
C LYS A 53 -1.66 -9.22 -22.87
N VAL A 54 -1.16 -9.18 -21.65
CA VAL A 54 -0.46 -10.29 -21.01
C VAL A 54 -1.46 -11.35 -20.57
N ARG A 55 -1.21 -12.60 -20.96
CA ARG A 55 -2.00 -13.75 -20.50
C ARG A 55 -1.87 -13.96 -19.00
N ARG A 56 -2.82 -14.66 -18.38
CA ARG A 56 -2.67 -15.13 -17.01
C ARG A 56 -1.55 -16.17 -16.92
N ARG A 57 -0.87 -16.20 -15.77
CA ARG A 57 0.12 -17.22 -15.44
C ARG A 57 -0.58 -18.58 -15.28
N ILE A 58 0.09 -19.65 -15.69
CA ILE A 58 -0.42 -21.03 -15.61
C ILE A 58 -0.07 -21.65 -14.25
N THR A 59 1.11 -21.34 -13.74
CA THR A 59 1.61 -21.81 -12.45
C THR A 59 1.05 -21.01 -11.28
N GLN A 60 0.88 -21.67 -10.13
CA GLN A 60 0.38 -21.04 -8.90
C GLN A 60 1.39 -20.05 -8.32
N HIS A 61 0.90 -18.91 -7.85
CA HIS A 61 1.73 -17.90 -7.20
C HIS A 61 2.03 -18.35 -5.76
N GLY A 62 3.30 -18.42 -5.41
CA GLY A 62 3.73 -18.55 -4.01
C GLY A 62 3.86 -17.15 -3.40
N GLY A 63 3.71 -17.05 -2.07
CA GLY A 63 3.79 -15.77 -1.36
C GLY A 63 2.51 -14.94 -1.48
N GLN A 64 1.38 -15.52 -1.07
CA GLN A 64 0.18 -14.73 -0.82
C GLN A 64 0.36 -14.01 0.52
N ASP A 65 -0.12 -12.78 0.60
CA ASP A 65 -0.16 -12.04 1.86
C ASP A 65 -0.93 -12.84 2.92
N LEU A 66 -0.48 -12.75 4.16
CA LEU A 66 -1.26 -13.24 5.30
C LEU A 66 -2.56 -12.44 5.34
N ASP A 67 -3.68 -13.11 5.62
CA ASP A 67 -4.95 -12.43 5.86
C ASP A 67 -4.89 -11.71 7.21
N ALA A 68 -4.25 -10.55 7.22
CA ALA A 68 -4.05 -9.75 8.41
C ALA A 68 -5.37 -9.41 9.12
N PRO A 69 -6.47 -9.05 8.44
CA PRO A 69 -7.77 -8.90 9.08
C PRO A 69 -8.27 -10.15 9.79
N ALA A 70 -8.17 -11.33 9.16
CA ALA A 70 -8.60 -12.58 9.79
C ALA A 70 -7.73 -12.93 11.01
N GLU A 71 -6.42 -12.76 10.91
CA GLU A 71 -5.49 -12.99 12.02
C GLU A 71 -5.71 -11.99 13.16
N TRP A 72 -6.01 -10.73 12.83
CA TRP A 72 -6.36 -9.71 13.80
C TRP A 72 -7.66 -10.09 14.52
N MET A 73 -8.72 -10.48 13.82
CA MET A 73 -9.98 -10.91 14.44
C MET A 73 -9.77 -12.10 15.38
N ARG A 74 -8.99 -13.11 14.97
CA ARG A 74 -8.64 -14.27 15.81
C ARG A 74 -7.96 -13.87 17.11
N TRP A 75 -7.06 -12.88 17.08
CA TRP A 75 -6.38 -12.39 18.28
C TRP A 75 -7.35 -11.74 19.27
N PHE A 76 -8.36 -11.00 18.79
CA PHE A 76 -9.35 -10.34 19.65
C PHE A 76 -10.42 -11.32 20.16
N GLU A 77 -10.85 -12.29 19.35
CA GLU A 77 -11.81 -13.32 19.76
C GLU A 77 -11.27 -14.25 20.87
N GLN A 78 -9.95 -14.42 20.93
CA GLN A 78 -9.29 -15.21 21.98
C GLN A 78 -9.13 -14.45 23.30
N GLY A 79 -9.72 -13.25 23.43
CA GLY A 79 -9.60 -12.43 24.64
C GLY A 79 -8.17 -11.93 24.83
N GLY A 80 -7.65 -11.19 23.83
CA GLY A 80 -6.25 -10.76 23.83
C GLY A 80 -5.83 -10.11 25.18
N PRO A 81 -4.55 -10.23 25.57
CA PRO A 81 -4.03 -9.84 26.89
C PRO A 81 -4.27 -8.37 27.28
N ALA A 82 -4.74 -7.54 26.35
CA ALA A 82 -5.16 -6.17 26.61
C ALA A 82 -6.49 -6.06 27.39
N GLU A 83 -7.39 -7.05 27.29
CA GLU A 83 -8.63 -7.07 28.09
C GLU A 83 -8.35 -7.57 29.51
N GLU A 84 -7.54 -8.63 29.65
CA GLU A 84 -7.03 -9.11 30.95
C GLU A 84 -6.19 -8.03 31.64
N ALA A 85 -5.25 -7.38 30.94
CA ALA A 85 -4.44 -6.30 31.50
C ALA A 85 -5.25 -5.03 31.81
N ARG A 86 -6.37 -4.76 31.12
CA ARG A 86 -7.30 -3.68 31.48
C ARG A 86 -8.15 -4.05 32.70
N ALA A 87 -8.55 -5.31 32.82
CA ALA A 87 -9.34 -5.79 33.94
C ALA A 87 -8.50 -5.90 35.22
N GLU A 88 -7.22 -6.27 35.11
CA GLU A 88 -6.26 -6.31 36.22
C GLU A 88 -5.66 -4.95 36.56
N ALA A 89 -5.75 -3.96 35.66
CA ALA A 89 -5.29 -2.61 35.94
C ALA A 89 -6.12 -1.98 37.08
N MET A 90 -5.44 -1.62 38.16
CA MET A 90 -6.08 -0.87 39.24
C MET A 90 -6.63 0.45 38.70
N PRO A 91 -7.88 0.82 39.00
CA PRO A 91 -8.39 2.14 38.63
C PRO A 91 -7.49 3.19 39.25
N VAL A 92 -6.84 3.98 38.40
CA VAL A 92 -6.08 5.16 38.85
C VAL A 92 -7.09 6.14 39.42
N GLU A 93 -7.11 6.29 40.74
CA GLU A 93 -7.76 7.45 41.36
C GLU A 93 -7.07 8.69 40.81
N LYS A 94 -7.80 9.47 40.03
CA LYS A 94 -7.33 10.78 39.58
C LYS A 94 -7.24 11.65 40.83
N LYS A 95 -6.02 11.80 41.37
CA LYS A 95 -5.74 12.82 42.39
C LYS A 95 -5.89 14.19 41.74
N ILE A 96 -7.09 14.72 41.81
CA ILE A 96 -7.36 16.11 41.47
C ILE A 96 -6.84 16.91 42.66
N ASN A 97 -5.80 17.72 42.44
CA ASN A 97 -5.35 18.66 43.46
C ASN A 97 -6.29 19.87 43.44
N TYR A 98 -6.86 20.18 44.59
CA TYR A 98 -7.71 21.36 44.81
C TYR A 98 -6.87 22.43 45.54
N GLU A 99 -7.07 23.70 45.23
CA GLU A 99 -6.54 24.82 46.02
C GLU A 99 -7.32 24.99 47.34
N ASP A 100 -6.75 25.72 48.30
CA ASP A 100 -7.33 25.98 49.63
C ASP A 100 -8.70 26.70 49.57
N ASP A 101 -9.05 27.33 48.44
CA ASP A 101 -10.36 27.94 48.16
C ASP A 101 -11.34 27.02 47.41
N GLY A 102 -10.98 25.76 47.17
CA GLY A 102 -11.86 24.73 46.59
C GLY A 102 -11.91 24.66 45.06
N ASP A 103 -11.15 25.48 44.36
CA ASP A 103 -11.03 25.42 42.90
C ASP A 103 -10.03 24.34 42.43
N VAL A 104 -10.32 23.72 41.29
CA VAL A 104 -9.51 22.64 40.70
C VAL A 104 -8.27 23.24 40.04
N LEU A 105 -7.08 22.80 40.44
CA LEU A 105 -5.82 23.14 39.76
C LEU A 105 -5.75 22.44 38.40
N TRP A 106 -5.94 23.19 37.32
CA TRP A 106 -5.45 22.76 36.02
C TRP A 106 -3.94 23.05 35.93
N ALA A 107 -3.15 22.03 35.67
CA ALA A 107 -1.81 22.17 35.09
C ALA A 107 -1.81 21.39 33.77
#